data_AF-A0A8T4EGT6-F1
#
_entry.id   AF-A0A8T4EGT6-F1
#
_cell.length_a   1.000
_cell.length_b   1.000
_cell.length_c   1.000
_cell.angle_alpha   90.00
_cell.angle_beta   90.00
_cell.angle_gamma   90.00
#
_symmetry.space_group_name_H-M   'P 1'
#
loop_
_entity.id
_entity.type
_entity.pdbx_description
1 polymer ?
#
loop_
_entity_poly.entity_id
_entity_poly.type
_entity_poly.pdbx_seq_one_letter_code
_entity_poly.pdbx_strand_id
1 'polypeptide(L)'
;KILSSPKPTCFQHYLEQPSGTNTSKNDLHHWDSEATIRGYKMYWHRNTHGREDDFGWKEKGPLPMNDSQHTHPVKPVQPGAQFKGRIRFENLTPVELGALLFSLDLPEGCCHKVGLGKPYGLGSIAIQADLVLVDRPTRYSKLFDGENWYLSEEKDNGSIGSYKKKFERFVLSSIGEDNLTSLWDNERMIELRAMLSFSECVSDAWLEKTKYLQVGSNEYRNRNVLPKPGEVRDSSK
;
A
#
# COMPACT_ATOMS: atom_id res chain seq x y z
N LYS A 1 9.19 -8.78 18.82
CA LYS A 1 8.87 -9.75 17.74
C LYS A 1 9.91 -9.60 16.66
N ILE A 2 10.39 -10.70 16.10
CA ILE A 2 11.45 -10.71 15.09
C ILE A 2 10.83 -10.77 13.70
N LEU A 3 11.19 -9.81 12.84
CA LEU A 3 10.84 -9.81 11.43
C LEU A 3 12.00 -10.41 10.63
N SER A 4 11.84 -11.67 10.22
CA SER A 4 12.86 -12.41 9.47
C SER A 4 13.09 -11.87 8.05
N SER A 5 14.22 -12.25 7.46
CA SER A 5 14.55 -11.98 6.06
C SER A 5 13.67 -12.82 5.10
N PRO A 6 13.45 -12.36 3.84
CA PRO A 6 12.91 -13.23 2.81
C PRO A 6 13.77 -14.48 2.65
N LYS A 7 13.13 -15.60 2.30
CA LYS A 7 13.79 -16.89 2.04
C LYS A 7 13.59 -17.25 0.56
N PRO A 8 14.66 -17.59 -0.19
CA PRO A 8 14.56 -17.98 -1.60
C PRO A 8 13.61 -19.17 -1.83
N THR A 9 13.43 -20.03 -0.82
CA THR A 9 12.54 -21.18 -0.86
C THR A 9 11.05 -20.83 -0.81
N CYS A 10 10.68 -19.54 -0.74
CA CYS A 10 9.31 -19.05 -0.68
C CYS A 10 8.80 -18.55 -2.05
N PHE A 11 9.26 -19.17 -3.13
CA PHE A 11 9.00 -18.79 -4.53
C PHE A 11 7.50 -18.75 -4.88
N GLN A 12 6.69 -19.61 -4.26
CA GLN A 12 5.26 -19.73 -4.53
C GLN A 12 4.44 -18.49 -4.14
N HIS A 13 5.01 -17.59 -3.34
CA HIS A 13 4.39 -16.31 -3.03
C HIS A 13 4.67 -15.23 -4.08
N TYR A 14 5.71 -15.40 -4.91
CA TYR A 14 6.23 -14.41 -5.85
C TYR A 14 5.98 -14.78 -7.31
N LEU A 15 5.78 -16.06 -7.63
CA LEU A 15 5.48 -16.55 -8.97
C LEU A 15 4.01 -16.94 -9.11
N GLU A 16 3.40 -16.63 -10.24
CA GLU A 16 2.08 -17.14 -10.59
C GLU A 16 2.14 -18.67 -10.73
N GLN A 17 1.15 -19.34 -10.14
CA GLN A 17 1.11 -20.79 -10.07
C GLN A 17 0.00 -21.32 -10.99
N PRO A 18 0.22 -22.46 -11.69
CA PRO A 18 -0.66 -22.95 -12.77
C PRO A 18 -2.14 -23.01 -12.45
N SER A 19 -2.50 -23.29 -11.19
CA SER A 19 -3.89 -23.39 -10.74
C SER A 19 -4.15 -22.56 -9.48
N GLY A 20 -3.39 -21.48 -9.28
CA GLY A 20 -3.52 -20.60 -8.12
C GLY A 20 -3.43 -21.37 -6.80
N THR A 21 -4.39 -21.15 -5.90
CA THR A 21 -4.51 -21.83 -4.60
C THR A 21 -4.72 -23.34 -4.70
N ASN A 22 -5.18 -23.84 -5.86
CA ASN A 22 -5.41 -25.26 -6.11
C ASN A 22 -4.19 -25.96 -6.73
N THR A 23 -3.07 -25.25 -6.93
CA THR A 23 -1.85 -25.85 -7.49
C THR A 23 -1.30 -26.90 -6.53
N SER A 24 -1.13 -28.13 -7.02
CA SER A 24 -0.54 -29.21 -6.23
C SER A 24 0.93 -28.91 -5.95
N LYS A 25 1.41 -29.41 -4.80
CA LYS A 25 2.79 -29.18 -4.36
C LYS A 25 3.85 -29.68 -5.34
N ASN A 26 3.54 -30.71 -6.13
CA ASN A 26 4.45 -31.28 -7.11
C ASN A 26 4.49 -30.46 -8.42
N ASP A 27 3.49 -29.61 -8.64
CA ASP A 27 3.30 -28.84 -9.88
C ASP A 27 3.61 -27.35 -9.66
N LEU A 28 4.18 -27.00 -8.51
CA LEU A 28 4.53 -25.61 -8.20
C LEU A 28 5.65 -25.13 -9.11
N HIS A 29 5.39 -24.05 -9.83
CA HIS A 29 6.41 -23.32 -10.57
C HIS A 29 7.47 -22.78 -9.61
N HIS A 30 8.72 -23.02 -9.95
CA HIS A 30 9.91 -22.59 -9.21
C HIS A 30 10.67 -21.51 -10.01
N TRP A 31 11.77 -20.98 -9.48
CA TRP A 31 12.55 -19.89 -10.09
C TRP A 31 13.09 -20.19 -11.50
N ASP A 32 13.23 -21.46 -11.84
CA ASP A 32 13.68 -22.01 -13.11
C ASP A 32 12.51 -22.42 -14.03
N SER A 33 11.27 -22.21 -13.58
CA SER A 33 10.08 -22.41 -14.41
C SER A 33 9.78 -21.17 -15.25
N GLU A 34 9.21 -21.39 -16.43
CA GLU A 34 8.61 -20.32 -17.25
C GLU A 34 7.34 -19.80 -16.55
N ALA A 35 7.51 -18.80 -15.68
CA ALA A 35 6.44 -18.27 -14.83
C ALA A 35 6.50 -16.74 -14.73
N THR A 36 5.31 -16.13 -14.70
CA THR A 36 5.17 -14.68 -14.48
C THR A 36 5.37 -14.35 -13.00
N ILE A 37 5.97 -13.19 -12.72
CA ILE A 37 6.09 -12.65 -11.36
C ILE A 37 4.74 -12.03 -10.96
N ARG A 38 4.23 -12.35 -9.76
CA ARG A 38 2.95 -11.84 -9.21
C ARG A 38 2.92 -10.33 -8.93
N GLY A 39 4.07 -9.65 -9.08
CA GLY A 39 4.21 -8.22 -8.87
C GLY A 39 4.84 -7.84 -7.52
N TYR A 40 4.31 -6.79 -6.91
CA TYR A 40 4.96 -6.10 -5.79
C TYR A 40 4.53 -6.66 -4.43
N LYS A 41 5.49 -6.80 -3.51
CA LYS A 41 5.19 -7.26 -2.15
C LYS A 41 4.43 -6.20 -1.36
N MET A 42 3.22 -6.54 -0.95
CA MET A 42 2.34 -5.70 -0.14
C MET A 42 1.99 -6.37 1.20
N TYR A 43 1.50 -5.57 2.14
CA TYR A 43 1.11 -5.99 3.49
C TYR A 43 -0.33 -5.58 3.74
N TRP A 44 -1.14 -6.50 4.26
CA TRP A 44 -2.52 -6.21 4.64
C TRP A 44 -2.61 -5.11 5.70
N HIS A 45 -3.65 -4.27 5.59
CA HIS A 45 -4.07 -3.45 6.71
C HIS A 45 -4.69 -4.33 7.80
N ARG A 46 -4.24 -4.11 9.04
CA ARG A 46 -4.64 -4.86 10.22
C ARG A 46 -4.67 -3.87 11.38
N ASN A 47 -5.78 -3.75 12.09
CA ASN A 47 -5.86 -2.92 13.27
C ASN A 47 -5.53 -3.76 14.51
N THR A 48 -4.29 -3.65 14.96
CA THR A 48 -3.75 -4.39 16.12
C THR A 48 -3.49 -3.46 17.31
N HIS A 49 -4.01 -2.23 17.25
CA HIS A 49 -3.82 -1.25 18.31
C HIS A 49 -4.49 -1.73 19.60
N GLY A 50 -3.79 -1.58 20.74
CA GLY A 50 -4.30 -2.00 22.06
C GLY A 50 -4.41 -3.52 22.27
N ARG A 51 -4.07 -4.36 21.27
CA ARG A 51 -4.14 -5.82 21.41
C ARG A 51 -2.97 -6.36 22.22
N GLU A 52 -3.29 -7.22 23.18
CA GLU A 52 -2.31 -7.92 24.03
C GLU A 52 -2.20 -9.41 23.70
N ASP A 53 -3.00 -9.89 22.74
CA ASP A 53 -2.97 -11.27 22.27
C ASP A 53 -1.93 -11.47 21.13
N ASP A 54 -2.01 -12.60 20.44
CA ASP A 54 -1.01 -12.96 19.41
C ASP A 54 -1.08 -12.08 18.16
N PHE A 55 -2.19 -11.39 17.95
CA PHE A 55 -2.33 -10.40 16.88
C PHE A 55 -1.65 -9.07 17.22
N GLY A 56 -1.39 -8.81 18.50
CA GLY A 56 -0.62 -7.66 18.95
C GLY A 56 0.79 -7.60 18.35
N TRP A 57 1.31 -6.38 18.23
CA TRP A 57 2.66 -6.12 17.71
C TRP A 57 3.75 -6.14 18.80
N LYS A 58 3.35 -6.06 20.08
CA LYS A 58 4.28 -6.09 21.22
C LYS A 58 4.86 -7.50 21.40
N GLU A 59 6.11 -7.55 21.84
CA GLU A 59 6.71 -8.81 22.29
C GLU A 59 6.10 -9.22 23.63
N LYS A 60 5.86 -10.53 23.81
CA LYS A 60 5.33 -11.10 25.05
C LYS A 60 6.46 -11.71 25.87
N GLY A 61 6.42 -11.49 27.18
CA GLY A 61 7.35 -12.10 28.12
C GLY A 61 8.73 -11.45 28.18
N PRO A 62 9.59 -11.91 29.10
CA PRO A 62 10.95 -11.40 29.25
C PRO A 62 11.82 -11.80 28.06
N LEU A 63 12.66 -10.87 27.60
CA LEU A 63 13.67 -11.16 26.58
C LEU A 63 14.78 -12.03 27.19
N PRO A 64 15.35 -13.00 26.44
CA PRO A 64 16.52 -13.74 26.87
C PRO A 64 17.70 -12.81 27.22
N MET A 65 18.49 -13.19 28.22
CA MET A 65 19.60 -12.37 28.75
C MET A 65 20.70 -12.06 27.71
N ASN A 66 20.81 -12.87 26.65
CA ASN A 66 21.76 -12.71 25.54
C ASN A 66 21.04 -12.51 24.19
N ASP A 67 19.88 -11.87 24.18
CA ASP A 67 19.10 -11.65 22.96
C ASP A 67 19.73 -10.56 22.07
N SER A 68 20.44 -10.99 21.03
CA SER A 68 21.01 -10.10 20.01
C SER A 68 20.05 -9.83 18.84
N GLN A 69 18.84 -10.40 18.85
CA GLN A 69 17.87 -10.27 17.74
C GLN A 69 16.83 -9.18 18.02
N HIS A 70 16.54 -8.89 19.28
CA HIS A 70 15.67 -7.77 19.69
C HIS A 70 16.48 -6.47 19.93
N THR A 71 17.14 -5.98 18.87
CA THR A 71 18.11 -4.87 18.97
C THR A 71 17.50 -3.47 19.04
N HIS A 72 16.24 -3.27 18.64
CA HIS A 72 15.64 -1.92 18.58
C HIS A 72 14.22 -1.87 19.13
N PRO A 73 13.97 -1.18 20.27
CA PRO A 73 12.62 -0.90 20.71
C PRO A 73 11.93 0.03 19.71
N VAL A 74 10.75 -0.36 19.24
CA VAL A 74 9.93 0.47 18.36
C VAL A 74 8.93 1.25 19.23
N LYS A 75 8.84 2.56 19.01
CA LYS A 75 7.80 3.42 19.58
C LYS A 75 6.89 3.92 18.46
N PRO A 76 5.79 3.20 18.14
CA PRO A 76 4.87 3.64 17.11
C PRO A 76 4.21 4.97 17.49
N VAL A 77 3.90 5.77 16.49
CA VAL A 77 3.03 6.94 16.65
C VAL A 77 1.62 6.45 16.98
N GLN A 78 0.93 7.16 17.88
CA GLN A 78 -0.44 6.81 18.27
C GLN A 78 -1.44 6.99 17.10
N PRO A 79 -2.50 6.17 17.04
CA PRO A 79 -3.59 6.37 16.08
C PRO A 79 -4.18 7.78 16.17
N GLY A 80 -4.58 8.33 15.04
CA GLY A 80 -5.16 9.69 14.95
C GLY A 80 -4.15 10.83 14.91
N ALA A 81 -2.84 10.55 15.04
CA ALA A 81 -1.82 11.57 14.83
C ALA A 81 -1.87 12.14 13.41
N GLN A 82 -1.81 13.47 13.30
CA GLN A 82 -1.86 14.19 12.04
C GLN A 82 -0.51 14.81 11.71
N PHE A 83 -0.10 14.67 10.47
CA PHE A 83 1.14 15.25 9.94
C PHE A 83 0.80 16.14 8.75
N LYS A 84 1.55 17.24 8.61
CA LYS A 84 1.48 18.11 7.44
C LYS A 84 2.82 18.07 6.74
N GLY A 85 2.79 17.78 5.45
CA GLY A 85 3.95 17.79 4.57
C GLY A 85 3.68 18.62 3.32
N ARG A 86 4.73 18.93 2.57
CA ARG A 86 4.63 19.61 1.29
C ARG A 86 5.50 18.90 0.26
N ILE A 87 4.90 18.51 -0.86
CA ILE A 87 5.62 18.04 -2.04
C ILE A 87 5.74 19.23 -2.99
N ARG A 88 6.96 19.56 -3.40
CA ARG A 88 7.23 20.57 -4.43
C ARG A 88 7.56 19.84 -5.73
N PHE A 89 6.99 20.31 -6.82
CA PHE A 89 7.22 19.79 -8.16
C PHE A 89 7.44 20.97 -9.12
N GLU A 90 8.09 20.70 -10.25
CA GLU A 90 8.33 21.69 -11.29
C GLU A 90 8.03 21.08 -12.65
N ASN A 91 7.39 21.86 -13.52
CA ASN A 91 7.21 21.55 -14.94
C ASN A 91 6.60 20.17 -15.22
N LEU A 92 5.73 19.67 -14.34
CA LEU A 92 4.95 18.46 -14.60
C LEU A 92 3.89 18.76 -15.65
N THR A 93 3.82 17.91 -16.67
CA THR A 93 2.69 17.88 -17.59
C THR A 93 1.39 17.53 -16.84
N PRO A 94 0.21 17.83 -17.42
CA PRO A 94 -1.05 17.44 -16.80
C PRO A 94 -1.19 15.95 -16.51
N VAL A 95 -0.55 15.09 -17.30
CA VAL A 95 -0.53 13.63 -17.11
C VAL A 95 0.36 13.25 -15.93
N GLU A 96 1.57 13.81 -15.84
CA GLU A 96 2.49 13.52 -14.73
C GLU A 96 1.98 14.05 -13.39
N LEU A 97 1.38 15.24 -13.38
CA LEU A 97 0.69 15.76 -12.19
C LEU A 97 -0.48 14.85 -11.80
N GLY A 98 -1.22 14.35 -12.79
CA GLY A 98 -2.25 13.34 -12.59
C GLY A 98 -1.72 12.07 -11.94
N ALA A 99 -0.56 11.57 -12.38
CA ALA A 99 0.10 10.38 -11.82
C ALA A 99 0.49 10.60 -10.35
N LEU A 100 1.10 11.76 -10.04
CA LEU A 100 1.46 12.12 -8.67
C LEU A 100 0.22 12.17 -7.77
N LEU A 101 -0.82 12.90 -8.19
CA LEU A 101 -2.07 13.01 -7.44
C LEU A 101 -2.75 11.65 -7.27
N PHE A 102 -2.80 10.83 -8.32
CA PHE A 102 -3.36 9.47 -8.28
C PHE A 102 -2.63 8.58 -7.26
N SER A 103 -1.30 8.73 -7.13
CA SER A 103 -0.51 7.98 -6.16
C SER A 103 -0.71 8.41 -4.70
N LEU A 104 -1.17 9.65 -4.47
CA LEU A 104 -1.37 10.20 -3.11
C LEU A 104 -2.82 10.07 -2.66
N ASP A 105 -3.74 10.50 -3.52
CA ASP A 105 -5.19 10.57 -3.30
C ASP A 105 -5.84 9.25 -3.75
N LEU A 106 -5.82 8.27 -2.84
CA LEU A 106 -6.41 6.95 -3.07
C LEU A 106 -7.95 6.99 -3.04
N PRO A 107 -8.63 5.97 -3.60
CA PRO A 107 -10.07 5.84 -3.46
C PRO A 107 -10.53 5.84 -2.00
N GLU A 108 -11.79 6.23 -1.79
CA GLU A 108 -12.40 6.23 -0.47
C GLU A 108 -12.24 4.87 0.25
N GLY A 109 -11.94 4.92 1.54
CA GLY A 109 -11.71 3.75 2.38
C GLY A 109 -10.33 3.11 2.19
N CYS A 110 -9.51 3.55 1.24
CA CYS A 110 -8.15 3.06 1.06
C CYS A 110 -7.13 3.86 1.88
N CYS A 111 -6.06 3.18 2.30
CA CYS A 111 -4.96 3.76 3.05
C CYS A 111 -3.61 3.37 2.44
N HIS A 112 -2.59 4.17 2.75
CA HIS A 112 -1.19 3.88 2.45
C HIS A 112 -0.55 3.08 3.57
N LYS A 113 0.53 2.36 3.24
CA LYS A 113 1.30 1.56 4.19
C LYS A 113 2.78 1.99 4.22
N VAL A 114 3.20 2.70 5.27
CA VAL A 114 4.52 3.35 5.37
C VAL A 114 5.26 2.94 6.64
N GLY A 115 6.59 3.02 6.61
CA GLY A 115 7.43 2.72 7.78
C GLY A 115 7.58 1.22 8.10
N LEU A 116 8.04 0.94 9.32
CA LEU A 116 8.35 -0.40 9.83
C LEU A 116 7.13 -1.06 10.47
N GLY A 117 7.21 -2.38 10.70
CA GLY A 117 6.15 -3.12 11.41
C GLY A 117 4.87 -3.39 10.61
N LYS A 118 4.92 -3.22 9.27
CA LYS A 118 3.78 -3.47 8.37
C LYS A 118 3.09 -4.83 8.57
N PRO A 119 3.82 -5.97 8.74
CA PRO A 119 3.20 -7.28 9.01
C PRO A 119 2.29 -7.30 10.25
N TYR A 120 2.61 -6.48 11.25
CA TYR A 120 1.87 -6.39 12.50
C TYR A 120 0.81 -5.28 12.50
N GLY A 121 0.44 -4.75 11.32
CA GLY A 121 -0.62 -3.76 11.20
C GLY A 121 -0.17 -2.30 11.30
N LEU A 122 1.07 -2.03 11.70
CA LEU A 122 1.59 -0.66 11.83
C LEU A 122 1.72 0.04 10.47
N GLY A 123 1.75 1.38 10.51
CA GLY A 123 2.07 2.21 9.35
C GLY A 123 0.93 2.48 8.38
N SER A 124 -0.33 2.25 8.79
CA SER A 124 -1.49 2.61 7.97
C SER A 124 -1.77 4.11 8.10
N ILE A 125 -1.80 4.83 6.98
CA ILE A 125 -2.10 6.28 6.95
C ILE A 125 -3.11 6.60 5.85
N ALA A 126 -3.95 7.59 6.09
CA ALA A 126 -4.71 8.25 5.03
C ALA A 126 -3.96 9.53 4.63
N ILE A 127 -3.93 9.84 3.34
CA ILE A 127 -3.37 11.09 2.83
C ILE A 127 -4.52 11.91 2.27
N GLN A 128 -4.65 13.15 2.75
CA GLN A 128 -5.47 14.17 2.13
C GLN A 128 -4.53 15.15 1.44
N ALA A 129 -4.72 15.35 0.13
CA ALA A 129 -3.88 16.20 -0.68
C ALA A 129 -4.61 17.49 -1.06
N ASP A 130 -3.94 18.63 -0.90
CA ASP A 130 -4.32 19.90 -1.48
C ASP A 130 -3.39 20.21 -2.65
N LEU A 131 -3.93 20.72 -3.75
CA LEU A 131 -3.16 21.18 -4.90
C LEU A 131 -3.03 22.69 -4.87
N VAL A 132 -1.78 23.17 -4.89
CA VAL A 132 -1.46 24.59 -5.06
C VAL A 132 -0.61 24.73 -6.31
N LEU A 133 -1.11 25.50 -7.27
CA LEU A 133 -0.38 25.83 -8.50
C LEU A 133 0.20 27.23 -8.40
N VAL A 134 1.36 27.41 -9.05
CA VAL A 134 2.05 28.71 -9.11
C VAL A 134 2.20 29.12 -10.56
N ASP A 135 1.57 30.22 -10.92
CA ASP A 135 1.84 30.89 -12.19
C ASP A 135 3.18 31.64 -12.07
N ARG A 136 4.26 31.02 -12.55
CA ARG A 136 5.61 31.59 -12.50
C ARG A 136 5.73 32.90 -13.30
N PRO A 137 5.26 32.99 -14.56
CA PRO A 137 5.23 34.25 -15.30
C PRO A 137 4.60 35.41 -14.51
N THR A 138 3.42 35.18 -13.91
CA THR A 138 2.71 36.22 -13.15
C THR A 138 3.41 36.51 -11.81
N ARG A 139 3.97 35.49 -11.16
CA ARG A 139 4.77 35.66 -9.93
C ARG A 139 6.00 36.55 -10.15
N TYR A 140 6.69 36.40 -11.28
CA TYR A 140 7.90 37.19 -11.55
C TYR A 140 7.61 38.54 -12.23
N SER A 141 6.36 38.81 -12.61
CA SER A 141 5.95 40.13 -13.12
C SER A 141 5.50 41.10 -12.02
N LYS A 142 5.18 40.60 -10.82
CA LYS A 142 4.73 41.39 -9.67
C LYS A 142 5.45 40.96 -8.40
N LEU A 143 6.13 41.89 -7.72
CA LEU A 143 6.92 41.59 -6.53
C LEU A 143 6.11 41.64 -5.23
N PHE A 144 5.20 42.62 -5.10
CA PHE A 144 4.46 42.91 -3.86
C PHE A 144 2.95 42.85 -4.07
N ASP A 145 2.24 42.38 -3.05
CA ASP A 145 0.79 42.46 -2.90
C ASP A 145 0.46 43.21 -1.61
N GLY A 146 0.34 44.53 -1.72
CA GLY A 146 0.36 45.42 -0.56
C GLY A 146 1.71 45.35 0.15
N GLU A 147 1.69 45.04 1.45
CA GLU A 147 2.90 44.87 2.27
C GLU A 147 3.50 43.45 2.24
N ASN A 148 2.90 42.52 1.48
CA ASN A 148 3.34 41.12 1.39
C ASN A 148 4.02 40.80 0.06
N TRP A 149 4.77 39.70 0.02
CA TRP A 149 5.27 39.13 -1.24
C TRP A 149 4.13 38.57 -2.09
N TYR A 150 4.12 38.88 -3.38
CA TYR A 150 3.17 38.27 -4.30
C TYR A 150 3.63 36.85 -4.67
N LEU A 151 2.89 35.83 -4.22
CA LEU A 151 3.28 34.42 -4.41
C LEU A 151 2.69 33.79 -5.68
N SER A 152 1.64 34.39 -6.25
CA SER A 152 0.87 33.83 -7.37
C SER A 152 0.43 32.37 -7.15
N GLU A 153 0.07 32.04 -5.90
CA GLU A 153 -0.37 30.71 -5.48
C GLU A 153 -1.90 30.60 -5.54
N GLU A 154 -2.41 29.61 -6.27
CA GLU A 154 -3.84 29.31 -6.34
C GLU A 154 -4.11 27.90 -5.82
N LYS A 155 -5.07 27.78 -4.89
CA LYS A 155 -5.57 26.47 -4.46
C LYS A 155 -6.52 25.93 -5.52
N ASP A 156 -6.11 24.87 -6.20
CA ASP A 156 -6.83 24.28 -7.34
C ASP A 156 -7.30 22.85 -7.03
N ASN A 157 -7.91 22.67 -5.85
CA ASN A 157 -8.43 21.36 -5.44
C ASN A 157 -9.53 20.85 -6.39
N GLY A 158 -10.28 21.76 -7.03
CA GLY A 158 -11.35 21.42 -7.99
C GLY A 158 -10.84 20.68 -9.23
N SER A 159 -9.59 20.91 -9.64
CA SER A 159 -9.01 20.31 -10.84
C SER A 159 -8.30 18.97 -10.59
N ILE A 160 -8.12 18.53 -9.33
CA ILE A 160 -7.43 17.27 -9.00
C ILE A 160 -8.04 16.09 -9.77
N GLY A 161 -9.37 15.97 -9.79
CA GLY A 161 -10.06 14.91 -10.53
C GLY A 161 -9.83 14.98 -12.05
N SER A 162 -9.66 16.18 -12.62
CA SER A 162 -9.35 16.37 -14.03
C SER A 162 -7.94 15.87 -14.38
N TYR A 163 -6.94 16.19 -13.56
CA TYR A 163 -5.58 15.69 -13.73
C TYR A 163 -5.50 14.16 -13.58
N LYS A 164 -6.14 13.60 -12.55
CA LYS A 164 -6.23 12.14 -12.37
C LYS A 164 -6.86 11.46 -13.59
N LYS A 165 -7.98 11.99 -14.12
CA LYS A 165 -8.61 11.47 -15.35
C LYS A 165 -7.70 11.52 -16.58
N LYS A 166 -6.88 12.57 -16.75
CA LYS A 166 -5.90 12.64 -17.86
C LYS A 166 -4.86 11.52 -17.74
N PHE A 167 -4.36 11.28 -16.53
CA PHE A 167 -3.44 10.18 -16.25
C PHE A 167 -4.09 8.81 -16.49
N GLU A 168 -5.28 8.57 -15.95
CA GLU A 168 -5.99 7.30 -16.12
C GLU A 168 -6.22 6.98 -17.59
N ARG A 169 -6.70 7.94 -18.40
CA ARG A 169 -6.87 7.76 -19.85
C ARG A 169 -5.57 7.45 -20.57
N PHE A 170 -4.49 8.14 -20.20
CA PHE A 170 -3.17 7.87 -20.78
C PHE A 170 -2.73 6.43 -20.52
N VAL A 171 -2.89 5.94 -19.29
CA VAL A 171 -2.55 4.56 -18.93
C VAL A 171 -3.44 3.55 -19.64
N LEU A 172 -4.77 3.72 -19.59
CA LEU A 172 -5.73 2.81 -20.22
C LEU A 172 -5.48 2.66 -21.72
N SER A 173 -5.23 3.76 -22.42
CA SER A 173 -4.88 3.73 -23.85
C SER A 173 -3.54 3.05 -24.10
N SER A 174 -2.54 3.27 -23.22
CA SER A 174 -1.22 2.63 -23.35
C SER A 174 -1.25 1.12 -23.12
N ILE A 175 -2.21 0.60 -22.34
CA ILE A 175 -2.38 -0.84 -22.09
C ILE A 175 -3.46 -1.48 -22.96
N GLY A 176 -4.11 -0.72 -23.86
CA GLY A 176 -5.15 -1.23 -24.76
C GLY A 176 -6.50 -1.50 -24.10
N GLU A 177 -6.81 -0.84 -22.98
CA GLU A 177 -8.06 -0.99 -22.21
C GLU A 177 -8.93 0.27 -22.28
N ASP A 178 -9.08 0.85 -23.47
CA ASP A 178 -9.87 2.08 -23.71
C ASP A 178 -11.37 1.92 -23.39
N ASN A 179 -11.85 0.69 -23.21
CA ASN A 179 -13.22 0.39 -22.83
C ASN A 179 -13.52 0.68 -21.35
N LEU A 180 -12.51 0.82 -20.50
CA LEU A 180 -12.70 1.10 -19.07
C LEU A 180 -12.89 2.60 -18.80
N THR A 181 -13.71 2.91 -17.79
CA THR A 181 -14.00 4.31 -17.43
C THR A 181 -13.04 4.88 -16.38
N SER A 182 -12.56 4.03 -15.48
CA SER A 182 -11.51 4.37 -14.50
C SER A 182 -10.40 3.33 -14.54
N LEU A 183 -9.17 3.76 -14.28
CA LEU A 183 -8.06 2.84 -14.07
C LEU A 183 -8.31 1.92 -12.87
N TRP A 184 -9.12 2.33 -11.89
CA TRP A 184 -9.50 1.49 -10.75
C TRP A 184 -10.43 0.32 -11.11
N ASP A 185 -10.98 0.30 -12.33
CA ASP A 185 -11.80 -0.80 -12.85
C ASP A 185 -10.95 -1.90 -13.51
N ASN A 186 -9.66 -1.67 -13.74
CA ASN A 186 -8.72 -2.66 -14.26
C ASN A 186 -8.52 -3.81 -13.25
N GLU A 187 -8.37 -5.05 -13.73
CA GLU A 187 -8.25 -6.25 -12.88
C GLU A 187 -7.15 -6.10 -11.82
N ARG A 188 -5.96 -5.64 -12.22
CA ARG A 188 -4.83 -5.46 -11.31
C ARG A 188 -5.09 -4.37 -10.27
N MET A 189 -5.82 -3.33 -10.65
CA MET A 189 -6.15 -2.21 -9.79
C MET A 189 -7.26 -2.55 -8.80
N ILE A 190 -8.18 -3.44 -9.16
CA ILE A 190 -9.16 -4.03 -8.24
C ILE A 190 -8.44 -4.81 -7.14
N GLU A 191 -7.46 -5.65 -7.51
CA GLU A 191 -6.65 -6.41 -6.54
C GLU A 191 -5.82 -5.50 -5.63
N LEU A 192 -5.23 -4.44 -6.20
CA LEU A 192 -4.52 -3.43 -5.42
C LEU A 192 -5.46 -2.71 -4.45
N ARG A 193 -6.65 -2.31 -4.89
CA ARG A 193 -7.66 -1.66 -4.04
C ARG A 193 -8.07 -2.56 -2.88
N ALA A 194 -8.22 -3.86 -3.10
CA ALA A 194 -8.51 -4.82 -2.03
C ALA A 194 -7.42 -4.83 -0.93
N MET A 195 -6.14 -4.76 -1.34
CA MET A 195 -5.00 -4.66 -0.42
C MET A 195 -4.95 -3.32 0.33
N LEU A 196 -5.29 -2.21 -0.34
CA LEU A 196 -5.23 -0.86 0.21
C LEU A 196 -6.45 -0.52 1.09
N SER A 197 -7.55 -1.25 0.96
CA SER A 197 -8.74 -0.99 1.78
C SER A 197 -8.44 -1.12 3.28
N PHE A 198 -8.91 -0.17 4.07
CA PHE A 198 -8.83 -0.19 5.53
C PHE A 198 -10.15 -0.65 6.17
N SER A 199 -11.20 -0.90 5.38
CA SER A 199 -12.47 -1.43 5.90
C SER A 199 -12.27 -2.79 6.56
N GLU A 200 -13.07 -3.08 7.59
CA GLU A 200 -13.16 -4.39 8.25
C GLU A 200 -11.86 -4.91 8.88
N CYS A 201 -10.84 -4.05 9.01
CA CYS A 201 -9.50 -4.47 9.45
C CYS A 201 -9.38 -4.78 10.95
N VAL A 202 -10.49 -4.76 11.70
CA VAL A 202 -10.54 -4.86 13.17
C VAL A 202 -11.08 -6.21 13.64
N SER A 203 -11.81 -6.95 12.81
CA SER A 203 -12.45 -8.20 13.25
C SER A 203 -11.41 -9.31 13.46
N ASP A 204 -11.63 -10.15 14.46
CA ASP A 204 -10.75 -11.31 14.72
C ASP A 204 -10.72 -12.25 13.52
N ALA A 205 -11.86 -12.42 12.83
CA ALA A 205 -11.93 -13.18 11.58
C ALA A 205 -10.98 -12.63 10.51
N TRP A 206 -10.91 -11.30 10.35
CA TRP A 206 -9.95 -10.67 9.45
C TRP A 206 -8.50 -10.86 9.90
N LEU A 207 -8.23 -10.67 11.19
CA LEU A 207 -6.87 -10.80 11.74
C LEU A 207 -6.33 -12.22 11.63
N GLU A 208 -7.18 -13.23 11.77
CA GLU A 208 -6.86 -14.64 11.59
C GLU A 208 -6.62 -14.97 10.12
N LYS A 209 -7.50 -14.52 9.23
CA LYS A 209 -7.38 -14.72 7.78
C LYS A 209 -6.14 -14.07 7.18
N THR A 210 -5.72 -12.95 7.74
CA THR A 210 -4.52 -12.20 7.32
C THR A 210 -3.31 -12.43 8.22
N LYS A 211 -3.35 -13.46 9.08
CA LYS A 211 -2.21 -13.80 9.92
C LYS A 211 -1.03 -14.27 9.07
N TYR A 212 0.16 -14.06 9.61
CA TYR A 212 1.38 -14.59 9.02
C TYR A 212 1.54 -16.05 9.39
N LEU A 213 2.14 -16.82 8.47
CA LEU A 213 2.56 -18.18 8.74
C LEU A 213 3.46 -18.22 9.97
N GLN A 214 3.23 -19.19 10.84
CA GLN A 214 3.95 -19.39 12.08
C GLN A 214 5.15 -20.32 11.86
N VAL A 215 6.31 -19.88 12.35
CA VAL A 215 7.55 -20.67 12.28
C VAL A 215 7.50 -21.86 13.23
N GLY A 216 6.95 -21.68 14.45
CA GLY A 216 6.91 -22.73 15.48
C GLY A 216 6.13 -23.98 15.08
N SER A 217 5.02 -23.81 14.35
CA SER A 217 4.20 -24.91 13.80
C SER A 217 4.65 -25.37 12.41
N ASN A 218 5.72 -24.78 11.85
CA ASN A 218 6.32 -25.12 10.56
C ASN A 218 5.32 -25.09 9.37
N GLU A 219 4.38 -24.13 9.37
CA GLU A 219 3.34 -24.02 8.33
C GLU A 219 3.94 -23.83 6.91
N TYR A 220 5.15 -23.27 6.83
CA TYR A 220 5.90 -23.08 5.58
C TYR A 220 6.17 -24.39 4.82
N ARG A 221 6.19 -25.55 5.49
CA ARG A 221 6.39 -26.85 4.85
C ARG A 221 5.33 -27.18 3.81
N ASN A 222 4.13 -26.64 3.98
CA ASN A 222 2.99 -26.91 3.10
C ASN A 222 3.09 -26.17 1.76
N ARG A 223 3.89 -25.09 1.70
CA ARG A 223 4.08 -24.26 0.49
C ARG A 223 2.74 -23.84 -0.14
N ASN A 224 1.79 -23.44 0.70
CA ASN A 224 0.49 -22.98 0.24
C ASN A 224 0.67 -21.78 -0.70
N VAL A 225 -0.03 -21.80 -1.82
CA VAL A 225 -0.09 -20.66 -2.74
C VAL A 225 -1.03 -19.61 -2.13
N LEU A 226 -0.66 -18.34 -2.25
CA LEU A 226 -1.50 -17.27 -1.72
C LEU A 226 -2.66 -16.99 -2.68
N PRO A 227 -3.89 -16.78 -2.16
CA PRO A 227 -5.01 -16.31 -2.96
C PRO A 227 -4.75 -14.93 -3.57
N LYS A 228 -5.59 -14.53 -4.53
CA LYS A 228 -5.67 -13.13 -4.98
C LYS A 228 -6.23 -12.25 -3.85
N PRO A 229 -5.82 -10.98 -3.74
CA PRO A 229 -6.36 -10.07 -2.73
C PRO A 229 -7.89 -10.00 -2.65
N GLY A 230 -8.60 -9.98 -3.78
CA GLY A 230 -10.06 -9.96 -3.85
C GLY A 230 -10.70 -11.18 -3.19
N GLU A 231 -10.17 -12.38 -3.44
CA GLU A 231 -10.63 -13.64 -2.84
C GLU A 231 -10.53 -13.61 -1.30
N VAL A 232 -9.51 -12.93 -0.76
CA VAL A 232 -9.33 -12.72 0.69
C VAL A 232 -10.36 -11.74 1.25
N ARG A 233 -10.88 -10.80 0.44
CA ARG A 233 -11.92 -9.87 0.89
C ARG A 233 -13.33 -10.45 0.75
N ASP A 234 -13.63 -11.14 -0.34
CA ASP A 234 -14.98 -11.63 -0.62
C ASP A 234 -15.44 -12.72 0.35
N SER A 235 -14.50 -13.54 0.84
CA SER A 235 -14.79 -14.56 1.86
C SER A 235 -14.94 -13.99 3.29
N SER A 236 -15.09 -12.67 3.44
CA SER A 236 -15.37 -11.99 4.72
C SER A 236 -16.82 -11.49 4.83
N LYS A 237 -17.62 -11.65 3.77
CA LYS A 237 -19.08 -11.53 3.80
C LYS A 237 -19.71 -12.88 4.16
#